data_AF-A0A651FSD3-F1
#
_entry.id   AF-A0A651FSD3-F1
#
_cell.length_a   1.000
_cell.length_b   1.000
_cell.length_c   1.000
_cell.angle_alpha   90.00
_cell.angle_beta   90.00
_cell.angle_gamma   90.00
#
_symmetry.space_group_name_H-M   'P 1'
#
loop_
_entity.id
_entity.type
_entity.pdbx_description
1 polymer ?
#
loop_
_entity_poly.entity_id
_entity_poly.type
_entity_poly.pdbx_seq_one_letter_code
_entity_poly.pdbx_strand_id
1 'polypeptide(L)'
;MSIRIGGAAAALLAATAFAQAQTPSAPQFLLSKRSFPAFFETPEYRANIGLSLINASSAYAAGWTGAGSLIAVIDDGFQVAHPELGPKVVEAFNPTTGGLVPVESHGTHVAGIAGGARDGAGMHGVAYGARLALYSFGQDLKMSRSPSTPPRGCVPRSSATALALISQSASC
;
A
#
# COMPACT_ATOMS: atom_id res chain seq x y z
N MET A 1 70.58 -77.33 -0.61
CA MET A 1 69.59 -78.28 -1.15
C MET A 1 68.27 -77.55 -1.28
N SER A 2 67.84 -77.36 -2.54
CA SER A 2 66.48 -77.14 -3.04
C SER A 2 65.71 -75.82 -2.77
N ILE A 3 65.45 -75.18 -3.91
CA ILE A 3 64.62 -74.03 -4.29
C ILE A 3 63.10 -74.35 -4.20
N ARG A 4 62.23 -73.32 -4.04
CA ARG A 4 61.03 -72.92 -4.86
C ARG A 4 60.38 -71.67 -4.23
N ILE A 5 60.49 -70.47 -4.81
CA ILE A 5 59.58 -69.76 -5.76
C ILE A 5 58.09 -69.76 -5.38
N GLY A 6 57.51 -68.57 -5.20
CA GLY A 6 56.09 -68.31 -5.52
C GLY A 6 55.41 -67.21 -4.72
N GLY A 7 54.84 -66.21 -5.41
CA GLY A 7 53.64 -65.52 -4.93
C GLY A 7 53.73 -64.00 -4.79
N ALA A 8 53.35 -63.30 -5.85
CA ALA A 8 53.05 -61.87 -5.84
C ALA A 8 51.78 -61.57 -5.02
N ALA A 9 51.77 -60.46 -4.28
CA ALA A 9 50.55 -59.73 -3.97
C ALA A 9 50.90 -58.27 -3.63
N ALA A 10 50.70 -57.39 -4.61
CA ALA A 10 50.63 -55.96 -4.39
C ALA A 10 49.33 -55.65 -3.62
N ALA A 11 49.45 -55.18 -2.39
CA ALA A 11 48.32 -54.66 -1.62
C ALA A 11 48.43 -53.13 -1.58
N LEU A 12 47.77 -52.51 -2.55
CA LEU A 12 47.51 -51.08 -2.63
C LEU A 12 46.49 -50.72 -1.53
N LEU A 13 46.94 -50.09 -0.43
CA LEU A 13 46.04 -49.53 0.57
C LEU A 13 46.03 -48.01 0.46
N ALA A 14 44.94 -47.54 -0.14
CA ALA A 14 44.64 -46.16 -0.44
C ALA A 14 44.59 -45.30 0.85
N ALA A 15 45.35 -44.20 0.85
CA ALA A 15 45.19 -43.13 1.81
C ALA A 15 43.86 -42.41 1.55
N THR A 16 42.86 -42.62 2.43
CA THR A 16 41.64 -41.83 2.43
C THR A 16 41.92 -40.48 3.10
N ALA A 17 42.41 -39.53 2.30
CA ALA A 17 42.32 -38.13 2.66
C ALA A 17 40.83 -37.73 2.57
N PHE A 18 40.16 -37.65 3.73
CA PHE A 18 38.91 -36.90 3.81
C PHE A 18 39.23 -35.43 3.59
N ALA A 19 39.12 -35.01 2.33
CA ALA A 19 39.08 -33.60 1.97
C ALA A 19 37.86 -32.99 2.67
N GLN A 20 38.11 -32.15 3.68
CA GLN A 20 37.09 -31.25 4.19
C GLN A 20 36.74 -30.30 3.04
N ALA A 21 35.60 -30.55 2.40
CA ALA A 21 34.99 -29.57 1.50
C ALA A 21 34.54 -28.38 2.37
N GLN A 22 35.46 -27.45 2.61
CA GLN A 22 35.09 -26.09 2.97
C GLN A 22 34.33 -25.54 1.76
N THR A 23 33.01 -25.49 1.88
CA THR A 23 32.20 -24.74 0.93
C THR A 23 32.69 -23.31 0.95
N PRO A 24 32.97 -22.68 -0.20
CA PRO A 24 33.29 -21.26 -0.22
C PRO A 24 32.03 -20.52 0.25
N SER A 25 32.05 -20.03 1.49
CA SER A 25 31.07 -19.06 1.96
C SER A 25 31.22 -17.83 1.08
N ALA A 26 30.29 -17.63 0.16
CA ALA A 26 30.22 -16.42 -0.63
C ALA A 26 30.32 -15.21 0.32
N PRO A 27 31.14 -14.19 0.00
CA PRO A 27 31.25 -13.00 0.82
C PRO A 27 29.86 -12.36 0.86
N GLN A 28 29.19 -12.46 2.01
CA GLN A 28 27.92 -11.80 2.26
C GLN A 28 28.20 -10.31 2.33
N PHE A 29 28.23 -9.63 1.19
CA PHE A 29 27.91 -8.22 1.18
C PHE A 29 26.52 -8.13 1.83
N LEU A 30 26.46 -7.48 2.99
CA LEU A 30 25.37 -7.57 3.97
C LEU A 30 24.08 -6.93 3.43
N LEU A 31 23.48 -7.53 2.40
CA LEU A 31 22.17 -7.15 1.93
C LEU A 31 21.21 -7.42 3.08
N SER A 32 20.67 -6.35 3.65
CA SER A 32 19.71 -6.46 4.75
C SER A 32 18.59 -7.38 4.31
N LYS A 33 18.05 -8.23 5.20
CA LYS A 33 16.86 -9.04 4.90
C LYS A 33 15.71 -8.18 4.33
N ARG A 34 15.68 -6.89 4.69
CA ARG A 34 14.77 -5.84 4.19
C ARG A 34 14.99 -5.45 2.72
N SER A 35 16.06 -5.87 2.07
CA SER A 35 16.35 -5.57 0.67
C SER A 35 15.73 -6.59 -0.29
N PHE A 36 15.00 -7.59 0.21
CA PHE A 36 14.30 -8.59 -0.60
C PHE A 36 12.78 -8.34 -0.59
N PRO A 37 12.09 -8.33 -1.75
CA PRO A 37 10.64 -8.11 -1.82
C PRO A 37 9.84 -9.09 -0.95
N ALA A 38 10.25 -10.36 -0.92
CA ALA A 38 9.63 -11.41 -0.12
C ALA A 38 9.57 -11.10 1.39
N PHE A 39 10.42 -10.20 1.90
CA PHE A 39 10.33 -9.73 3.29
C PHE A 39 9.05 -8.95 3.58
N PHE A 40 8.52 -8.22 2.59
CA PHE A 40 7.33 -7.39 2.74
C PHE A 40 6.02 -8.10 2.41
N GLU A 41 6.07 -9.26 1.76
CA GLU A 41 4.91 -10.06 1.36
C GLU A 41 4.28 -10.82 2.54
N THR A 42 3.99 -10.10 3.61
CA THR A 42 3.36 -10.58 4.85
C THR A 42 1.87 -10.88 4.66
N PRO A 43 1.19 -11.53 5.63
CA PRO A 43 -0.26 -11.67 5.59
C PRO A 43 -1.00 -10.33 5.46
N GLU A 44 -0.55 -9.31 6.17
CA GLU A 44 -1.05 -7.92 6.09
C GLU A 44 -0.89 -7.30 4.69
N TYR A 45 0.25 -7.53 4.02
CA TYR A 45 0.45 -7.12 2.63
C TYR A 45 -0.53 -7.82 1.68
N ARG A 46 -0.79 -9.11 1.93
CA ARG A 46 -1.70 -9.92 1.11
C ARG A 46 -3.17 -9.65 1.39
N ALA A 47 -3.49 -9.01 2.51
CA ALA A 47 -4.84 -8.55 2.81
C ALA A 47 -5.30 -7.41 1.88
N ASN A 48 -4.37 -6.69 1.26
CA ASN A 48 -4.63 -5.73 0.19
C ASN A 48 -4.12 -6.27 -1.15
N ILE A 49 -5.04 -6.82 -1.95
CA ILE A 49 -4.72 -7.40 -3.26
C ILE A 49 -4.04 -6.41 -4.21
N GLY A 50 -4.32 -5.11 -4.06
CA GLY A 50 -3.77 -4.05 -4.89
C GLY A 50 -2.25 -3.95 -4.78
N LEU A 51 -1.68 -4.26 -3.62
CA LEU A 51 -0.23 -4.16 -3.39
C LEU A 51 0.56 -5.16 -4.25
N SER A 52 0.04 -6.38 -4.38
CA SER A 52 0.63 -7.40 -5.24
C SER A 52 0.52 -7.02 -6.71
N LEU A 53 -0.62 -6.44 -7.13
CA LEU A 53 -0.85 -6.04 -8.51
C LEU A 53 0.09 -4.92 -8.98
N ILE A 54 0.49 -4.02 -8.07
CA ILE A 54 1.41 -2.92 -8.39
C ILE A 54 2.87 -3.23 -8.04
N ASN A 55 3.19 -4.47 -7.65
CA ASN A 55 4.52 -4.89 -7.23
C ASN A 55 5.12 -4.01 -6.10
N ALA A 56 4.30 -3.65 -5.11
CA ALA A 56 4.68 -2.75 -4.03
C ALA A 56 5.85 -3.30 -3.17
N SER A 57 5.93 -4.62 -3.01
CA SER A 57 7.02 -5.29 -2.27
C SER A 57 8.42 -4.94 -2.80
N SER A 58 8.55 -4.75 -4.12
CA SER A 58 9.80 -4.33 -4.74
C SER A 58 10.19 -2.89 -4.38
N ALA A 59 9.22 -1.98 -4.32
CA ALA A 59 9.46 -0.60 -3.89
C ALA A 59 9.91 -0.55 -2.42
N TYR A 60 9.26 -1.35 -1.56
CA TYR A 60 9.63 -1.44 -0.14
C TYR A 60 11.03 -2.02 0.07
N ALA A 61 11.42 -3.02 -0.73
CA ALA A 61 12.77 -3.59 -0.73
C ALA A 61 13.85 -2.57 -1.12
N ALA A 62 13.51 -1.62 -1.99
CA ALA A 62 14.36 -0.49 -2.32
C ALA A 62 14.28 0.67 -1.29
N GLY A 63 13.50 0.52 -0.22
CA GLY A 63 13.37 1.49 0.87
C GLY A 63 12.26 2.52 0.69
N TRP A 64 11.44 2.42 -0.36
CA TRP A 64 10.38 3.38 -0.68
C TRP A 64 9.09 3.03 0.03
N THR A 65 8.87 3.59 1.21
CA THR A 65 7.66 3.33 2.04
C THR A 65 6.69 4.51 2.08
N GLY A 66 7.08 5.66 1.52
CA GLY A 66 6.39 6.94 1.70
C GLY A 66 6.80 7.71 2.95
N ALA A 67 7.79 7.23 3.71
CA ALA A 67 8.34 7.97 4.84
C ALA A 67 8.81 9.37 4.43
N GLY A 68 8.42 10.39 5.21
CA GLY A 68 8.69 11.80 4.92
C GLY A 68 7.65 12.49 4.04
N SER A 69 6.72 11.74 3.42
CA SER A 69 5.63 12.32 2.62
C SER A 69 4.38 12.58 3.46
N LEU A 70 3.64 13.63 3.09
CA LEU A 70 2.28 13.89 3.56
C LEU A 70 1.30 13.63 2.41
N ILE A 71 0.34 12.75 2.63
CA ILE A 71 -0.74 12.47 1.67
C ILE A 71 -1.99 13.21 2.14
N ALA A 72 -2.49 14.13 1.31
CA ALA A 72 -3.78 14.77 1.52
C ALA A 72 -4.86 13.95 0.81
N VAL A 73 -5.87 13.50 1.54
CA VAL A 73 -7.06 12.86 0.98
C VAL A 73 -8.23 13.82 1.12
N ILE A 74 -8.84 14.16 -0.02
CA ILE A 74 -9.96 15.08 -0.12
C ILE A 74 -11.18 14.26 -0.55
N ASP A 75 -12.11 14.04 0.37
CA ASP A 75 -13.23 13.11 0.15
C ASP A 75 -14.48 13.52 0.96
N ASP A 76 -15.45 12.61 1.09
CA ASP A 76 -16.74 12.83 1.72
C ASP A 76 -16.67 12.85 3.26
N GLY A 77 -15.79 12.03 3.84
CA GLY A 77 -15.59 11.93 5.28
C GLY A 77 -14.61 10.81 5.66
N PHE A 78 -14.25 10.76 6.93
CA PHE A 78 -13.20 9.87 7.44
C PHE A 78 -13.49 9.40 8.86
N GLN A 79 -13.25 8.13 9.11
CA GLN A 79 -13.14 7.57 10.45
C GLN A 79 -11.73 7.84 10.98
N VAL A 80 -11.48 9.07 11.45
CA VAL A 80 -10.15 9.54 11.88
C VAL A 80 -9.52 8.64 12.95
N ALA A 81 -10.32 8.09 13.86
CA ALA A 81 -9.87 7.19 14.92
C ALA A 81 -9.77 5.71 14.49
N HIS A 82 -9.88 5.41 13.19
CA HIS A 82 -9.69 4.05 12.69
C HIS A 82 -8.27 3.57 13.04
N PRO A 83 -8.07 2.34 13.54
CA PRO A 83 -6.76 1.83 13.96
C PRO A 83 -5.66 2.00 12.89
N GLU A 84 -6.01 1.75 11.63
CA GLU A 84 -5.09 1.89 10.48
C GLU A 84 -4.77 3.34 10.08
N LEU A 85 -5.55 4.33 10.54
CA LEU A 85 -5.40 5.73 10.11
C LEU A 85 -4.94 6.63 11.25
N GLY A 86 -5.56 6.51 12.43
CA GLY A 86 -5.38 7.42 13.56
C GLY A 86 -3.93 7.74 13.93
N PRO A 87 -3.03 6.75 14.03
CA PRO A 87 -1.61 6.98 14.32
C PRO A 87 -0.87 7.84 13.27
N LYS A 88 -1.47 8.04 12.09
CA LYS A 88 -0.84 8.67 10.91
C LYS A 88 -1.44 10.03 10.59
N VAL A 89 -2.62 10.35 11.12
CA VAL A 89 -3.32 11.61 10.85
C VAL A 89 -2.59 12.77 11.52
N VAL A 90 -2.24 13.77 10.73
CA VAL A 90 -1.60 15.03 11.19
C VAL A 90 -2.63 16.13 11.33
N GLU A 91 -3.67 16.06 10.52
CA GLU A 91 -4.72 17.05 10.37
C GLU A 91 -5.95 16.36 9.80
N ALA A 92 -7.11 16.68 10.35
CA ALA A 92 -8.40 16.30 9.80
C ALA A 92 -9.40 17.44 10.00
N PHE A 93 -9.96 17.96 8.91
CA PHE A 93 -10.78 19.16 8.95
C PHE A 93 -11.78 19.22 7.79
N ASN A 94 -12.96 19.81 8.03
CA ASN A 94 -13.91 20.12 6.98
C ASN A 94 -13.82 21.61 6.60
N PRO A 95 -13.19 21.98 5.47
CA PRO A 95 -13.09 23.38 5.03
C PRO A 95 -14.42 24.03 4.67
N THR A 96 -15.45 23.26 4.34
CA THR A 96 -16.79 23.78 4.03
C THR A 96 -17.51 24.26 5.28
N THR A 97 -17.40 23.51 6.38
CA THR A 97 -18.11 23.81 7.64
C THR A 97 -17.24 24.46 8.70
N GLY A 98 -15.92 24.51 8.50
CA GLY A 98 -14.98 24.97 9.52
C GLY A 98 -14.87 24.00 10.71
N GLY A 99 -15.32 22.75 10.57
CA GLY A 99 -15.58 21.85 11.68
C GLY A 99 -14.96 20.46 11.56
N LEU A 100 -15.48 19.56 12.37
CA LEU A 100 -15.10 18.15 12.39
C LEU A 100 -15.41 17.48 11.06
N VAL A 101 -14.58 16.51 10.67
CA VAL A 101 -14.89 15.63 9.54
C VAL A 101 -15.99 14.64 9.92
N PRO A 102 -17.00 14.42 9.06
CA PRO A 102 -17.99 13.36 9.27
C PRO A 102 -17.34 11.98 9.15
N VAL A 103 -17.91 10.98 9.82
CA VAL A 103 -17.44 9.59 9.76
C VAL A 103 -18.10 8.91 8.55
N GLU A 104 -17.35 8.73 7.48
CA GLU A 104 -17.82 8.11 6.22
C GLU A 104 -16.88 6.99 5.76
N SER A 105 -17.41 6.03 5.01
CA SER A 105 -16.64 4.85 4.58
C SER A 105 -15.81 5.08 3.32
N HIS A 106 -16.24 5.96 2.41
CA HIS A 106 -15.57 6.16 1.12
C HIS A 106 -14.19 6.81 1.32
N GLY A 107 -14.13 8.00 1.94
CA GLY A 107 -12.85 8.63 2.27
C GLY A 107 -11.96 7.79 3.19
N THR A 108 -12.53 7.07 4.16
CA THR A 108 -11.78 6.12 5.00
C THR A 108 -11.12 5.02 4.19
N HIS A 109 -11.85 4.44 3.23
CA HIS A 109 -11.32 3.39 2.36
C HIS A 109 -10.21 3.93 1.44
N VAL A 110 -10.40 5.12 0.85
CA VAL A 110 -9.38 5.78 0.03
C VAL A 110 -8.12 6.07 0.84
N ALA A 111 -8.27 6.62 2.06
CA ALA A 111 -7.17 6.88 2.97
C ALA A 111 -6.44 5.59 3.38
N GLY A 112 -7.17 4.50 3.61
CA GLY A 112 -6.61 3.18 3.89
C GLY A 112 -5.76 2.65 2.74
N ILE A 113 -6.25 2.71 1.50
CA ILE A 113 -5.49 2.30 0.31
C ILE A 113 -4.21 3.14 0.17
N ALA A 114 -4.32 4.46 0.33
CA ALA A 114 -3.19 5.36 0.14
C ALA A 114 -2.10 5.16 1.20
N GLY A 115 -2.48 5.08 2.47
CA GLY A 115 -1.52 5.14 3.57
C GLY A 115 -2.02 4.55 4.88
N GLY A 116 -2.81 3.48 4.86
CA GLY A 116 -3.07 2.67 6.06
C GLY A 116 -1.77 2.21 6.74
N ALA A 117 -1.80 2.10 8.06
CA ALA A 117 -0.66 1.71 8.87
C ALA A 117 -0.15 0.32 8.49
N ARG A 118 1.14 0.09 8.74
CA ARG A 118 1.74 -1.23 8.64
C ARG A 118 2.15 -1.66 10.05
N ASP A 119 1.22 -2.26 10.78
CA ASP A 119 1.34 -2.62 12.19
C ASP A 119 1.21 -4.13 12.47
N GLY A 120 0.97 -4.91 11.42
CA GLY A 120 0.82 -6.37 11.49
C GLY A 120 -0.63 -6.82 11.72
N ALA A 121 -1.60 -5.89 11.77
CA ALA A 121 -3.03 -6.17 11.78
C ALA A 121 -3.66 -5.76 10.44
N GLY A 122 -4.87 -6.27 10.17
CA GLY A 122 -5.67 -5.84 9.02
C GLY A 122 -4.92 -5.84 7.69
N MET A 123 -4.84 -4.66 7.08
CA MET A 123 -4.17 -4.40 5.82
C MET A 123 -3.38 -3.10 5.93
N HIS A 124 -2.38 -2.92 5.08
CA HIS A 124 -1.65 -1.66 5.00
C HIS A 124 -1.84 -0.95 3.66
N GLY A 125 -1.62 0.38 3.67
CA GLY A 125 -1.68 1.19 2.46
C GLY A 125 -0.42 1.08 1.60
N VAL A 126 -0.48 1.63 0.39
CA VAL A 126 0.66 1.68 -0.53
C VAL A 126 1.84 2.43 0.10
N ALA A 127 1.58 3.60 0.66
CA ALA A 127 2.57 4.44 1.32
C ALA A 127 2.41 4.38 2.85
N TYR A 128 2.53 3.19 3.43
CA TYR A 128 2.36 2.96 4.87
C TYR A 128 3.35 3.74 5.76
N GLY A 129 4.42 4.32 5.20
CA GLY A 129 5.34 5.21 5.90
C GLY A 129 4.94 6.69 5.90
N ALA A 130 3.96 7.09 5.08
CA ALA A 130 3.53 8.48 4.95
C ALA A 130 2.68 8.95 6.14
N ARG A 131 2.52 10.26 6.31
CA ARG A 131 1.51 10.85 7.19
C ARG A 131 0.27 11.26 6.39
N LEU A 132 -0.88 11.44 7.05
CA LEU A 132 -2.16 11.73 6.41
C LEU A 132 -2.71 13.10 6.82
N ALA A 133 -3.19 13.87 5.85
CA ALA A 133 -4.06 15.02 6.05
C ALA A 133 -5.42 14.72 5.42
N LEU A 134 -6.50 14.88 6.17
CA LEU A 134 -7.84 14.43 5.76
C LEU A 134 -8.79 15.61 5.65
N TYR A 135 -9.26 15.91 4.44
CA TYR A 135 -10.15 17.04 4.20
C TYR A 135 -11.50 16.57 3.71
N SER A 136 -12.56 16.84 4.48
CA SER A 136 -13.92 16.49 4.06
C SER A 136 -14.63 17.70 3.46
N PHE A 137 -15.21 17.55 2.28
CA PHE A 137 -16.10 18.58 1.72
C PHE A 137 -17.59 18.28 1.95
N GLY A 138 -17.88 17.26 2.76
CA GLY A 138 -19.24 16.78 3.01
C GLY A 138 -19.88 16.09 1.79
N GLN A 139 -21.03 15.45 2.03
CA GLN A 139 -21.82 14.77 0.99
C GLN A 139 -22.39 15.72 -0.09
N ASP A 140 -22.24 17.04 0.08
CA ASP A 140 -22.72 18.07 -0.86
C ASP A 140 -21.86 18.16 -2.15
N LEU A 141 -20.69 17.51 -2.17
CA LEU A 141 -19.89 17.29 -3.38
C LEU A 141 -20.13 15.93 -4.03
N LYS A 142 -21.26 15.26 -3.78
CA LYS A 142 -21.84 14.49 -4.88
C LYS A 142 -22.05 15.52 -5.98
N MET A 143 -21.08 15.62 -6.92
CA MET A 143 -21.20 16.32 -8.19
C MET A 143 -22.65 16.12 -8.55
N SER A 144 -23.46 17.17 -8.38
CA SER A 144 -24.90 16.99 -8.38
C SER A 144 -25.13 16.24 -9.67
N ARG A 145 -25.67 15.01 -9.57
CA ARG A 145 -26.03 14.30 -10.79
C ARG A 145 -26.92 15.32 -11.46
N SER A 146 -26.41 15.95 -12.52
CA SER A 146 -27.18 16.89 -13.31
C SER A 146 -28.52 16.18 -13.49
N PRO A 147 -29.66 16.76 -13.08
CA PRO A 147 -30.92 16.04 -13.03
C PRO A 147 -31.09 15.39 -14.39
N SER A 148 -30.88 14.07 -14.49
CA SER A 148 -30.64 13.45 -15.80
C SER A 148 -31.93 13.35 -16.60
N THR A 149 -33.00 13.98 -16.15
CA THR A 149 -34.18 14.29 -16.93
C THR A 149 -34.91 15.45 -16.24
N PRO A 150 -35.08 16.62 -16.88
CA PRO A 150 -36.09 17.57 -16.41
C PRO A 150 -37.46 16.87 -16.42
N PRO A 151 -38.38 17.20 -15.50
CA PRO A 151 -39.75 16.71 -15.60
C PRO A 151 -40.30 17.05 -17.00
N ARG A 152 -40.95 16.07 -17.63
CA ARG A 152 -41.52 16.23 -18.98
C ARG A 152 -42.39 17.49 -19.01
N GLY A 153 -41.96 18.50 -19.76
CA GLY A 153 -42.69 19.76 -19.95
C GLY A 153 -41.89 21.04 -19.70
N CYS A 154 -40.74 20.98 -19.03
CA CYS A 154 -39.90 22.16 -18.82
C CYS A 154 -38.87 22.32 -19.96
N VAL A 155 -39.07 23.30 -20.83
CA VAL A 155 -38.06 23.70 -21.82
C VAL A 155 -37.15 24.76 -21.18
N PRO A 156 -35.82 24.57 -21.11
CA PRO A 156 -34.92 25.59 -20.58
C PRO A 156 -35.00 26.85 -21.46
N ARG A 157 -35.32 27.99 -20.86
CA ARG A 157 -35.37 29.28 -21.57
C ARG A 157 -33.95 29.67 -21.95
N SER A 158 -33.67 29.75 -23.25
CA SER A 158 -32.32 29.92 -23.83
C SER A 158 -31.75 31.34 -23.73
N SER A 159 -31.90 32.03 -22.60
CA SER A 159 -31.35 33.38 -22.43
C SER A 159 -31.20 33.79 -20.97
N ALA A 160 -30.16 33.31 -20.29
CA ALA A 160 -29.65 33.98 -19.10
C ALA A 160 -28.14 33.73 -18.97
N THR A 161 -27.36 34.64 -19.54
CA THR A 161 -25.99 34.91 -19.13
C THR A 161 -26.00 35.47 -17.70
N ALA A 162 -25.02 35.05 -16.90
CA ALA A 162 -24.55 35.62 -15.63
C ALA A 162 -25.09 35.02 -14.31
N LEU A 163 -24.10 34.56 -13.52
CA LEU A 163 -24.03 34.65 -12.07
C LEU A 163 -25.10 33.90 -11.25
N ALA A 164 -24.94 32.59 -11.13
CA ALA A 164 -25.70 31.75 -10.21
C ALA A 164 -25.20 31.93 -8.76
N LEU A 165 -25.69 32.96 -8.07
CA LEU A 165 -25.78 32.99 -6.62
C LEU A 165 -27.24 32.74 -6.24
N ILE A 166 -27.46 31.59 -5.61
CA ILE A 166 -28.49 31.26 -4.62
C ILE A 166 -29.95 31.54 -5.03
N SER A 167 -30.75 30.46 -5.05
CA SER A 167 -32.21 30.40 -5.27
C SER A 167 -32.65 30.18 -6.72
N GLN A 168 -32.56 28.93 -7.18
CA GLN A 168 -33.43 28.44 -8.25
C GLN A 168 -34.56 27.64 -7.61
N SER A 169 -35.58 28.34 -7.12
CA SER A 169 -36.92 27.77 -7.08
C SER A 169 -37.40 27.64 -8.52
N ALA A 170 -37.37 26.43 -9.07
CA ALA A 170 -38.04 26.14 -10.32
C ALA A 170 -39.56 26.26 -10.07
N SER A 171 -40.16 27.36 -10.49
CA SER A 171 -41.61 27.45 -10.66
C SER A 171 -41.96 26.92 -12.03
N CYS A 172 -42.86 25.95 -12.09
CA CYS A 172 -43.58 25.58 -13.30
C CYS A 172 -44.49 26.72 -13.75
#